data_AF-A0A6G2QY95-F1
#
_entry.id   AF-A0A6G2QY95-F1
#
_cell.length_a   1.000
_cell.length_b   1.000
_cell.length_c   1.000
_cell.angle_alpha   90.00
_cell.angle_beta   90.00
_cell.angle_gamma   90.00
#
_symmetry.space_group_name_H-M   'P 1'
#
loop_
_entity.id
_entity.type
_entity.pdbx_description
1 polymer ?
#
loop_
_entity_poly.entity_id
_entity_poly.type
_entity_poly.pdbx_seq_one_letter_code
_entity_poly.pdbx_strand_id
1 'polypeptide(L)'
;YVGQGALLGVLRSVMSQAGLRGPWASAKFAVVRLTNDQILENATGVGAPPPTWPRRELVVDLLHKTVYAFATGAVADALADRSGPGPGQRHAAKRPGRHADVGPLPREQA
;
A
#
# COMPACT_ATOMS: atom_id res chain seq x y z
N TYR A 1 -18.23 -2.17 3.54
CA TYR A 1 -17.01 -3.00 3.66
C TYR A 1 -16.40 -3.44 2.31
N VAL A 2 -17.14 -4.12 1.41
CA VAL A 2 -16.58 -4.61 0.12
C VAL A 2 -15.98 -3.50 -0.77
N GLY A 3 -16.63 -2.33 -0.84
CA GLY A 3 -16.15 -1.22 -1.68
C GLY A 3 -14.80 -0.62 -1.27
N GLN A 4 -14.50 -0.55 0.04
CA GLN A 4 -13.20 -0.05 0.52
C GLN A 4 -12.06 -1.01 0.19
N GLY A 5 -12.30 -2.32 0.34
CA GLY A 5 -11.32 -3.33 -0.03
C GLY A 5 -10.99 -3.25 -1.53
N ALA A 6 -12.00 -3.19 -2.39
CA ALA A 6 -11.80 -3.05 -3.83
C ALA A 6 -11.01 -1.77 -4.19
N LEU A 7 -11.40 -0.61 -3.64
CA LEU A 7 -10.72 0.66 -3.88
C LEU A 7 -9.25 0.63 -3.45
N LEU A 8 -8.97 0.15 -2.24
CA LEU A 8 -7.60 0.06 -1.74
C LEU A 8 -6.79 -1.01 -2.47
N GLY A 9 -7.42 -2.08 -2.95
CA GLY A 9 -6.79 -3.05 -3.84
C GLY A 9 -6.32 -2.42 -5.15
N VAL A 10 -7.13 -1.56 -5.77
CA VAL A 10 -6.73 -0.78 -6.96
C VAL A 10 -5.54 0.12 -6.63
N LEU A 11 -5.58 0.86 -5.51
CA LEU A 11 -4.45 1.68 -5.07
C LEU A 11 -3.17 0.84 -4.91
N ARG A 12 -3.26 -0.34 -4.29
CA ARG A 12 -2.11 -1.23 -4.13
C ARG A 12 -1.56 -1.75 -5.46
N SER A 13 -2.44 -1.98 -6.44
CA SER A 13 -2.05 -2.34 -7.81
C SER A 13 -1.29 -1.20 -8.49
N VAL A 14 -1.76 0.04 -8.37
CA VAL A 14 -1.05 1.23 -8.89
C VAL A 14 0.34 1.38 -8.26
N MET A 15 0.44 1.21 -6.93
CA MET A 15 1.74 1.20 -6.24
C MET A 15 2.70 0.17 -6.84
N SER A 16 2.20 -1.05 -7.06
CA SER A 16 2.99 -2.15 -7.64
C SER A 16 3.48 -1.84 -9.06
N GLN A 17 2.58 -1.34 -9.91
CA GLN A 17 2.89 -0.96 -11.29
C GLN A 17 3.89 0.19 -11.34
N ALA A 18 3.81 1.14 -10.42
CA ALA A 18 4.78 2.23 -10.28
C ALA A 18 6.16 1.78 -9.74
N GLY A 19 6.28 0.53 -9.27
CA GLY A 19 7.54 -0.04 -8.77
C GLY A 19 7.68 -0.07 -7.24
N LEU A 20 6.64 0.31 -6.48
CA LEU A 20 6.59 0.11 -5.04
C LEU A 20 6.16 -1.33 -4.74
N ARG A 21 7.12 -2.25 -4.81
CA ARG A 21 6.92 -3.69 -4.59
C ARG A 21 7.63 -4.17 -3.32
N GLY A 22 7.23 -5.35 -2.85
CA GLY A 22 7.86 -6.07 -1.74
C GLY A 22 7.28 -5.74 -0.36
N PRO A 23 7.92 -6.28 0.71
CA PRO A 23 7.38 -6.24 2.07
C PRO A 23 7.28 -4.80 2.61
N TRP A 24 8.25 -3.93 2.31
CA TRP A 24 8.20 -2.53 2.74
C TRP A 24 7.09 -1.73 2.06
N ALA A 25 6.80 -2.00 0.78
CA ALA A 25 5.67 -1.38 0.11
C ALA A 25 4.34 -1.86 0.71
N SER A 26 4.25 -3.13 1.07
CA SER A 26 3.08 -3.71 1.73
C SER A 26 2.88 -3.18 3.15
N ALA A 27 3.96 -2.93 3.89
CA ALA A 27 3.90 -2.25 5.19
C ALA A 27 3.38 -0.81 5.06
N LYS A 28 3.85 -0.04 4.07
CA LYS A 28 3.31 1.30 3.76
C LYS A 28 1.81 1.23 3.41
N PHE A 29 1.41 0.24 2.62
CA PHE A 29 0.01 0.02 2.28
C PHE A 29 -0.84 -0.35 3.50
N ALA A 30 -0.31 -1.10 4.46
CA ALA A 30 -1.00 -1.36 5.72
C ALA A 30 -1.29 -0.07 6.52
N VAL A 31 -0.33 0.87 6.54
CA VAL A 31 -0.56 2.20 7.14
C VAL A 31 -1.68 2.94 6.40
N VAL A 32 -1.68 2.95 5.07
CA VAL A 32 -2.76 3.55 4.27
C VAL A 32 -4.11 2.89 4.58
N ARG A 33 -4.16 1.57 4.73
CA ARG A 33 -5.38 0.83 5.07
C ARG A 33 -5.92 1.23 6.44
N LEU A 34 -5.04 1.41 7.42
CA LEU A 34 -5.39 1.85 8.77
C LEU A 34 -5.89 3.29 8.80
N THR A 35 -5.18 4.21 8.15
CA THR A 35 -5.56 5.63 8.15
C THR A 35 -6.86 5.87 7.37
N ASN A 36 -7.10 5.13 6.28
CA ASN A 36 -8.37 5.19 5.56
C ASN A 36 -9.56 4.81 6.43
N ASP A 37 -9.41 3.82 7.32
CA ASP A 37 -10.44 3.43 8.28
C ASP A 37 -10.77 4.61 9.21
N GLN A 38 -9.74 5.19 9.83
CA GLN A 38 -9.96 6.31 10.76
C GLN A 38 -10.56 7.55 10.09
N ILE A 39 -10.19 7.84 8.84
CA ILE A 39 -10.78 8.97 8.10
C ILE A 39 -12.28 8.73 7.91
N LEU A 40 -12.69 7.52 7.53
CA LEU A 40 -14.08 7.22 7.23
C LEU A 40 -14.93 7.10 8.50
N GLU A 41 -14.40 6.50 9.57
CA GLU A 41 -15.07 6.48 10.88
C GLU A 41 -15.29 7.90 11.40
N ASN A 42 -14.25 8.74 11.37
CA ASN A 42 -14.37 10.14 11.79
C ASN A 42 -15.34 10.93 10.91
N ALA A 43 -15.33 10.73 9.59
CA ALA A 43 -16.21 11.44 8.66
C ALA A 43 -17.68 11.03 8.78
N THR A 44 -17.94 9.77 9.18
CA THR A 44 -19.31 9.24 9.31
C THR A 44 -19.84 9.33 10.75
N GLY A 45 -18.97 9.57 11.73
CA GLY A 45 -19.32 9.51 13.16
C GLY A 45 -19.64 8.10 13.65
N VAL A 46 -19.35 7.08 12.83
CA VAL A 46 -19.62 5.68 13.14
C VAL A 46 -18.37 5.06 13.76
N GLY A 47 -18.53 4.47 14.94
CA GLY A 47 -17.48 3.69 15.60
C GLY A 47 -17.02 4.29 16.93
N ALA A 48 -16.54 3.43 17.82
CA ALA A 48 -15.86 3.86 19.02
C ALA A 48 -14.36 4.09 18.69
N PRO A 49 -13.70 5.13 19.23
CA PRO A 49 -12.28 5.36 18.96
C PRO A 49 -11.42 4.12 19.31
N PRO A 50 -10.38 3.78 18.53
CA PRO A 50 -9.56 2.58 18.81
C PRO A 50 -9.04 2.45 20.27
N PRO A 51 -8.70 3.54 20.99
CA PRO A 51 -8.30 3.44 22.39
C PRO A 51 -9.38 2.95 23.36
N THR A 52 -10.66 3.00 22.98
CA THR A 52 -11.77 2.56 23.83
C THR A 52 -12.10 1.07 23.65
N TRP A 53 -11.49 0.40 22.68
CA TRP A 53 -11.75 -1.01 22.39
C TRP A 53 -11.02 -1.94 23.36
N PRO A 54 -11.57 -3.14 23.65
CA PRO A 54 -10.81 -4.21 24.29
C PRO A 54 -9.53 -4.51 23.51
N ARG A 55 -8.40 -4.67 24.22
CA ARG A 55 -7.08 -4.88 23.58
C ARG A 55 -7.05 -6.05 22.59
N ARG A 56 -7.80 -7.12 22.88
CA ARG A 56 -7.89 -8.30 21.99
C ARG A 56 -8.53 -7.96 20.64
N GLU A 57 -9.55 -7.10 20.64
CA GLU A 57 -10.21 -6.67 19.41
C GLU A 57 -9.29 -5.80 18.57
N LEU A 58 -8.55 -4.89 19.20
CA LEU A 58 -7.53 -4.09 18.53
C LEU A 58 -6.44 -4.96 17.88
N VAL A 59 -5.97 -6.00 18.58
CA VAL A 59 -4.97 -6.93 18.03
C VAL A 59 -5.52 -7.70 16.83
N VAL A 60 -6.74 -8.22 16.92
CA VAL A 60 -7.37 -8.94 15.81
C VAL A 60 -7.55 -8.03 14.60
N ASP A 61 -7.97 -6.79 14.82
CA ASP A 61 -8.13 -5.81 13.76
C ASP A 61 -6.82 -5.48 13.04
N LEU A 62 -5.76 -5.16 13.81
CA LEU A 62 -4.43 -4.88 13.27
C LEU A 62 -3.86 -6.09 12.52
N LEU A 63 -4.04 -7.29 13.05
CA LEU A 63 -3.60 -8.53 12.40
C LEU A 63 -4.36 -8.74 11.09
N HIS A 64 -5.68 -8.60 11.09
CA HIS A 64 -6.50 -8.75 9.89
C HIS A 64 -6.08 -7.74 8.80
N LYS A 65 -5.93 -6.46 9.15
CA LYS A 65 -5.49 -5.41 8.22
C LYS A 65 -4.08 -5.65 7.70
N THR A 66 -3.20 -6.20 8.53
CA THR A 66 -1.85 -6.61 8.12
C THR A 66 -1.90 -7.77 7.13
N VAL A 67 -2.61 -8.85 7.44
CA VAL A 67 -2.80 -9.99 6.53
C VAL A 67 -3.39 -9.52 5.21
N TYR A 68 -4.42 -8.68 5.26
CA TYR A 68 -5.02 -8.06 4.08
C TYR A 68 -3.98 -7.30 3.24
N ALA A 69 -3.18 -6.44 3.86
CA ALA A 69 -2.20 -5.61 3.17
C ALA A 69 -1.09 -6.43 2.50
N PHE A 70 -0.60 -7.47 3.18
CA PHE A 70 0.45 -8.34 2.66
C PHE A 70 -0.06 -9.31 1.59
N ALA A 71 -1.25 -9.89 1.77
CA ALA A 71 -1.86 -10.77 0.77
C ALA A 71 -2.20 -9.98 -0.51
N THR A 72 -2.85 -8.83 -0.38
CA THR A 72 -3.14 -7.94 -1.51
C THR A 72 -1.85 -7.47 -2.18
N GLY A 73 -0.83 -7.17 -1.38
CA GLY A 73 0.46 -6.75 -1.89
C GLY A 73 1.18 -7.84 -2.69
N ALA A 74 1.21 -9.08 -2.18
CA ALA A 74 1.79 -10.21 -2.89
C ALA A 74 1.08 -10.47 -4.22
N VAL A 75 -0.25 -10.41 -4.24
CA VAL A 75 -1.03 -10.57 -5.48
C VAL A 75 -0.75 -9.41 -6.46
N ALA A 76 -0.75 -8.17 -5.99
CA ALA A 76 -0.48 -7.00 -6.83
C ALA A 76 0.95 -6.99 -7.40
N ASP A 77 1.94 -7.43 -6.61
CA ASP A 77 3.34 -7.54 -7.04
C ASP A 77 3.48 -8.65 -8.08
N ALA A 78 2.92 -9.83 -7.83
CA ALA A 78 2.94 -10.95 -8.78
C ALA A 78 2.25 -10.61 -10.12
N LEU A 79 1.19 -9.79 -10.10
CA LEU A 79 0.55 -9.32 -11.32
C LEU A 79 1.40 -8.29 -12.06
N ALA A 80 2.04 -7.36 -11.35
CA ALA A 80 2.86 -6.33 -11.97
C ALA A 80 4.21 -6.86 -12.50
N ASP A 81 4.75 -7.91 -11.89
CA ASP A 81 5.97 -8.58 -12.35
C ASP A 81 5.82 -9.13 -13.79
N ARG A 82 4.58 -9.44 -14.22
CA ARG A 82 4.28 -9.86 -15.61
C ARG A 82 4.54 -8.76 -16.64
N SER A 83 4.54 -7.49 -16.23
CA SER A 83 4.84 -6.34 -17.08
C SER A 83 6.32 -5.92 -17.01
N GLY A 84 7.14 -6.61 -16.21
CA GLY A 84 8.53 -6.28 -15.98
C GLY A 84 8.75 -5.15 -14.93
N PRO A 85 9.95 -4.54 -14.91
CA PRO A 85 10.29 -3.47 -13.98
C PRO A 85 9.47 -2.21 -14.25
N GLY A 86 8.79 -1.70 -13.23
CA GLY A 86 8.06 -0.44 -13.30
C GLY A 86 8.98 0.79 -13.31
N PRO A 87 8.46 2.00 -13.59
CA PRO A 87 9.24 3.23 -13.69
C PRO A 87 10.07 3.52 -12.43
N GLY A 88 9.53 3.29 -11.23
CA GLY A 88 10.26 3.49 -9.98
C GLY A 88 11.44 2.52 -9.81
N GLN A 89 11.30 1.26 -10.23
CA GLN A 89 12.39 0.27 -10.19
C GLN A 89 13.46 0.59 -11.23
N ARG A 90 13.06 0.95 -12.46
CA ARG A 90 13.97 1.41 -13.52
C ARG A 90 14.74 2.66 -13.11
N HIS A 91 14.07 3.62 -12.45
CA HIS A 91 14.71 4.81 -11.89
C HIS A 91 15.72 4.44 -10.79
N ALA A 92 15.33 3.60 -9.83
CA ALA A 92 16.23 3.13 -8.77
C ALA A 92 17.45 2.35 -9.29
N ALA A 93 17.30 1.65 -10.42
CA ALA A 93 18.39 0.92 -11.08
C ALA A 93 19.40 1.85 -11.77
N LYS A 94 19.01 3.08 -12.17
CA LYS A 94 19.94 4.04 -12.81
C LYS A 94 21.09 4.44 -11.89
N ARG A 95 20.80 4.63 -10.59
CA ARG A 95 21.81 4.96 -9.59
C ARG A 95 21.38 4.44 -8.21
N PRO A 96 21.96 3.33 -7.73
CA PRO A 96 21.65 2.80 -6.41
C PRO A 96 21.94 3.80 -5.29
N GLY A 97 21.10 3.81 -4.26
CA GLY A 97 21.21 4.73 -3.13
C GLY A 97 20.23 5.90 -3.22
N ARG A 98 20.29 6.81 -2.23
CA ARG A 98 19.40 7.97 -2.17
C ARG A 98 20.16 9.18 -2.70
N HIS A 99 19.84 9.59 -3.92
CA HIS A 99 20.50 10.70 -4.63
C HIS A 99 19.45 11.76 -4.96
N ALA A 100 19.74 13.03 -4.64
CA ALA A 100 18.80 14.14 -4.87
C ALA A 100 18.93 14.74 -6.28
N ASP A 101 20.05 14.47 -6.97
CA ASP A 101 20.41 14.96 -8.29
C ASP A 101 19.93 14.07 -9.44
N VAL A 102 19.27 12.95 -9.14
CA VAL A 102 18.74 12.02 -10.16
C VAL A 102 17.25 12.28 -10.36
N GLY A 103 16.90 12.86 -11.51
CA GLY A 103 15.52 13.15 -11.89
C GLY A 103 14.72 11.91 -12.33
N PRO A 104 13.38 12.04 -12.46
CA PRO A 104 12.51 10.95 -12.92
C PRO A 104 12.87 10.46 -14.33
N LEU A 105 12.37 9.29 -14.71
CA LEU A 105 12.55 8.78 -16.07
C LEU A 105 11.86 9.71 -17.09
N PRO A 106 12.47 9.93 -18.27
CA PRO A 106 11.78 10.50 -19.41
C PRO A 106 10.54 9.67 -19.78
N ARG A 107 9.49 10.29 -20.31
CA ARG A 107 8.18 9.63 -20.53
C ARG A 107 8.27 8.45 -21.49
N GLU A 108 9.18 8.51 -22.46
CA GLU A 108 9.46 7.45 -23.41
C GLU A 108 10.20 6.24 -22.80
N GLN A 109 10.74 6.39 -21.59
CA GLN A 109 11.45 5.34 -20.84
C GLN A 109 10.68 4.87 -19.59
N ALA A 110 9.62 5.59 -19.21
CA ALA A 110 8.81 5.36 -18.03
C ALA A 110 7.94 4.09 -18.15
#